data_AF-A0A399GEK2-F1
#
_entry.id   AF-A0A399GEK2-F1
#
_cell.length_a   1.000
_cell.length_b   1.000
_cell.length_c   1.000
_cell.angle_alpha   90.00
_cell.angle_beta   90.00
_cell.angle_gamma   90.00
#
_symmetry.space_group_name_H-M   'P 1'
#
loop_
_entity.id
_entity.type
_entity.pdbx_description
1 polymer ?
#
loop_
_entity_poly.entity_id
_entity_poly.type
_entity_poly.pdbx_seq_one_letter_code
_entity_poly.pdbx_strand_id
1 'polypeptide(L)'
;MGIQRSSRENSAVEATRTDARRYADAVVDRVDTWPAGAQQLRDILESSTSPESRLFQVHESDERTRVVARFRGRYTDPMPLFASADKSIARCYAFDFPRADLSKGQVQIESADDDGACLNSSKNVRELPRSASTTGQ
;
A
#
# COMPACT_ATOMS: atom_id res chain seq x y z
N MET A 1 23.40 11.20 -1.70
CA MET A 1 22.79 12.37 -2.36
C MET A 1 21.31 12.06 -2.54
N GLY A 2 20.41 12.75 -1.83
CA GLY A 2 18.97 12.55 -1.99
C GLY A 2 18.49 13.24 -3.26
N ILE A 3 17.76 12.54 -4.13
CA ILE A 3 17.15 13.15 -5.32
C ILE A 3 16.05 14.09 -4.83
N GLN A 4 16.22 15.40 -5.05
CA GLN A 4 15.21 16.39 -4.71
C GLN A 4 14.05 16.27 -5.70
N ARG A 5 12.94 15.66 -5.25
CA ARG A 5 11.73 15.49 -6.08
C ARG A 5 11.01 16.82 -6.28
N SER A 6 10.43 17.01 -7.46
CA SER A 6 9.61 18.19 -7.74
C SER A 6 8.32 18.19 -6.90
N SER A 7 7.72 19.36 -6.67
CA SER A 7 6.44 19.46 -5.94
C SER A 7 5.32 18.61 -6.58
N ARG A 8 5.33 18.49 -7.91
CA ARG A 8 4.36 17.68 -8.67
C ARG A 8 4.58 16.19 -8.49
N GLU A 9 5.84 15.76 -8.55
CA GLU A 9 6.19 14.37 -8.26
C GLU A 9 5.84 14.00 -6.81
N ASN A 10 6.10 14.89 -5.84
CA ASN A 10 5.67 14.71 -4.46
C ASN A 10 4.15 14.62 -4.33
N SER A 11 3.39 15.41 -5.10
CA SER A 11 1.92 15.31 -5.12
C SER A 11 1.45 13.95 -5.64
N ALA A 12 2.13 13.39 -6.65
CA ALA A 12 1.83 12.05 -7.14
C ALA A 12 2.17 10.96 -6.10
N VAL A 13 3.24 11.12 -5.32
CA VAL A 13 3.57 10.24 -4.19
C VAL A 13 2.51 10.30 -3.09
N GLU A 14 2.06 11.50 -2.74
CA GLU A 14 1.00 11.67 -1.73
C GLU A 14 -0.33 11.09 -2.22
N ALA A 15 -0.61 11.16 -3.53
CA ALA A 15 -1.76 10.50 -4.13
C ALA A 15 -1.70 8.96 -3.95
N THR A 16 -0.55 8.32 -4.16
CA THR A 16 -0.44 6.86 -3.94
C THR A 16 -0.63 6.49 -2.48
N ARG A 17 -0.16 7.32 -1.53
CA ARG A 17 -0.40 7.11 -0.09
C ARG A 17 -1.88 7.25 0.26
N THR A 18 -2.56 8.22 -0.35
CA THR A 18 -3.99 8.45 -0.15
C THR A 18 -4.81 7.27 -0.66
N ASP A 19 -4.51 6.77 -1.85
CA ASP A 19 -5.18 5.59 -2.41
C ASP A 19 -4.93 4.34 -1.56
N ALA A 20 -3.69 4.13 -1.07
CA ALA A 20 -3.38 3.03 -0.18
C ALA A 20 -4.23 3.07 1.11
N ARG A 21 -4.39 4.26 1.73
CA ARG A 21 -5.25 4.42 2.91
C ARG A 21 -6.71 4.14 2.59
N ARG A 22 -7.24 4.71 1.50
CA ARG A 22 -8.62 4.44 1.05
C ARG A 22 -8.89 2.97 0.83
N TYR A 23 -7.92 2.24 0.27
CA TYR A 23 -8.01 0.80 0.13
C TYR A 23 -8.08 0.10 1.49
N ALA A 24 -7.18 0.41 2.42
CA ALA A 24 -7.19 -0.17 3.75
C ALA A 24 -8.52 0.09 4.49
N ASP A 25 -9.01 1.34 4.45
CA ASP A 25 -10.30 1.73 5.03
C ASP A 25 -11.45 0.94 4.39
N ALA A 26 -11.48 0.86 3.05
CA ALA A 26 -12.53 0.14 2.33
C ALA A 26 -12.50 -1.37 2.60
N VAL A 27 -11.33 -1.96 2.84
CA VAL A 27 -11.21 -3.37 3.24
C VAL A 27 -11.78 -3.57 4.64
N VAL A 28 -11.44 -2.70 5.59
CA VAL A 28 -11.99 -2.76 6.97
C VAL A 28 -13.52 -2.57 6.96
N ASP A 29 -14.05 -1.67 6.14
CA ASP A 29 -15.49 -1.39 6.08
C ASP A 29 -16.31 -2.49 5.38
N ARG A 30 -15.69 -3.34 4.55
CA ARG A 30 -16.42 -4.28 3.66
C ARG A 30 -16.10 -5.75 3.88
N VAL A 31 -15.08 -6.05 4.67
CA VAL A 31 -14.73 -7.43 4.98
C VAL A 31 -15.14 -7.75 6.41
N ASP A 32 -16.31 -8.38 6.53
CA ASP A 32 -16.89 -8.79 7.81
C ASP A 32 -16.23 -10.03 8.44
N THR A 33 -15.62 -10.90 7.62
CA THR A 33 -15.01 -12.16 8.07
C THR A 33 -13.68 -12.43 7.42
N TRP A 34 -12.68 -12.81 8.22
CA TRP A 34 -11.34 -13.13 7.76
C TRP A 34 -10.99 -14.62 7.82
N PRO A 35 -10.22 -15.11 6.84
CA PRO A 35 -9.54 -14.33 5.81
C PRO A 35 -10.43 -13.97 4.61
N ALA A 36 -10.17 -12.78 4.02
CA ALA A 36 -10.83 -12.32 2.81
C ALA A 36 -10.28 -13.05 1.57
N GLY A 37 -11.16 -13.43 0.65
CA GLY A 37 -10.71 -14.00 -0.62
C GLY A 37 -9.93 -12.98 -1.47
N ALA A 38 -8.92 -13.45 -2.20
CA ALA A 38 -8.12 -12.59 -3.07
C ALA A 38 -8.95 -11.84 -4.13
N GLN A 39 -10.07 -12.42 -4.59
CA GLN A 39 -11.00 -11.76 -5.51
C GLN A 39 -11.73 -10.60 -4.84
N GLN A 40 -12.27 -10.80 -3.64
CA GLN A 40 -12.93 -9.75 -2.87
C GLN A 40 -11.99 -8.56 -2.61
N LEU A 41 -10.74 -8.83 -2.25
CA LEU A 41 -9.71 -7.80 -2.06
C LEU A 41 -9.41 -7.05 -3.36
N ARG A 42 -9.41 -7.73 -4.50
CA ARG A 42 -9.25 -7.10 -5.81
C ARG A 42 -10.42 -6.21 -6.17
N ASP A 43 -11.65 -6.68 -5.95
CA ASP A 43 -12.87 -5.91 -6.24
C ASP A 43 -12.92 -4.64 -5.38
N ILE A 44 -12.53 -4.74 -4.09
CA ILE A 44 -12.41 -3.58 -3.21
C ILE A 44 -11.37 -2.60 -3.76
N LEU A 45 -10.18 -3.08 -4.15
CA LEU A 45 -9.10 -2.26 -4.71
C LEU A 45 -9.54 -1.47 -5.94
N GLU A 46 -10.19 -2.15 -6.89
CA GLU A 46 -10.66 -1.55 -8.15
C GLU A 46 -11.77 -0.52 -7.91
N SER A 47 -12.61 -0.72 -6.90
CA SER A 47 -13.71 0.19 -6.58
C SER A 47 -13.31 1.41 -5.73
N SER A 48 -12.21 1.32 -4.96
CA SER A 48 -11.85 2.35 -3.97
C SER A 48 -10.69 3.24 -4.38
N THR A 49 -9.96 2.88 -5.44
CA THR A 49 -8.70 3.55 -5.83
C THR A 49 -8.61 3.82 -7.33
N SER A 50 -7.50 4.42 -7.76
CA SER A 50 -7.23 4.68 -9.17
C SER A 50 -7.25 3.40 -10.01
N PRO A 51 -7.72 3.43 -11.29
CA PRO A 51 -7.87 2.23 -12.14
C PRO A 51 -6.55 1.54 -12.51
N GLU A 52 -5.42 2.20 -12.25
CA GLU A 52 -4.08 1.67 -12.46
C GLU A 52 -3.54 0.89 -11.26
N SER A 53 -4.28 0.87 -10.15
CA SER A 53 -3.95 0.07 -8.98
C SER A 53 -4.05 -1.42 -9.31
N ARG A 54 -3.16 -2.22 -8.71
CA ARG A 54 -3.09 -3.66 -8.94
C ARG A 54 -2.79 -4.41 -7.66
N LEU A 55 -3.57 -5.44 -7.38
CA LEU A 55 -3.28 -6.42 -6.34
C LEU A 55 -2.14 -7.32 -6.82
N PHE A 56 -1.05 -7.40 -6.05
CA PHE A 56 0.12 -8.20 -6.39
C PHE A 56 0.08 -9.56 -5.69
N GLN A 57 -0.07 -9.59 -4.37
CA GLN A 57 -0.02 -10.81 -3.58
C GLN A 57 -0.95 -10.72 -2.37
N VAL A 58 -1.46 -11.87 -1.95
CA VAL A 58 -2.20 -12.07 -0.71
C VAL A 58 -1.57 -13.28 -0.04
N HIS A 59 -1.09 -13.10 1.20
CA HIS A 59 -0.51 -14.15 2.02
C HIS A 59 -1.33 -14.27 3.29
N GLU A 60 -1.94 -15.43 3.48
CA GLU A 60 -2.74 -15.75 4.65
C GLU A 60 -1.90 -16.55 5.65
N SER A 61 -1.97 -16.18 6.93
CA SER A 61 -1.44 -16.97 8.04
C SER A 61 -2.53 -17.18 9.10
N ASP A 62 -2.21 -17.99 10.11
CA ASP A 62 -3.13 -18.24 11.22
C ASP A 62 -3.54 -16.96 11.97
N GLU A 63 -2.68 -15.94 12.00
CA GLU A 63 -2.86 -14.73 12.80
C GLU A 63 -3.24 -13.50 11.97
N ARG A 64 -2.82 -13.43 10.70
CA ARG A 64 -2.97 -12.24 9.86
C ARG A 64 -3.06 -12.57 8.38
N THR A 65 -3.59 -11.63 7.62
CA THR A 65 -3.51 -11.63 6.16
C THR A 65 -2.68 -10.44 5.71
N ARG A 66 -1.57 -10.72 5.01
CA ARG A 66 -0.72 -9.70 4.41
C ARG A 66 -1.08 -9.54 2.94
N VAL A 67 -1.45 -8.32 2.57
CA VAL A 67 -1.82 -7.97 1.19
C VAL A 67 -0.76 -7.03 0.63
N VAL A 68 -0.27 -7.30 -0.57
CA VAL A 68 0.64 -6.39 -1.29
C VAL A 68 -0.08 -5.86 -2.51
N ALA A 69 -0.19 -4.54 -2.61
CA ALA A 69 -0.79 -3.87 -3.76
C ALA A 69 0.10 -2.71 -4.25
N ARG A 70 -0.01 -2.41 -5.54
CA ARG A 70 0.68 -1.30 -6.19
C ARG A 70 -0.32 -0.22 -6.56
N PHE A 71 0.03 1.02 -6.26
CA PHE A 71 -0.73 2.21 -6.60
C PHE A 71 0.09 3.10 -7.52
N ARG A 72 -0.58 3.83 -8.43
CA ARG A 72 0.07 4.70 -9.41
C ARG A 72 -0.44 6.12 -9.28
N GLY A 73 0.47 7.07 -9.10
CA GLY A 73 0.17 8.50 -9.09
C GLY A 73 0.64 9.12 -10.39
N ARG A 74 -0.18 9.95 -11.02
CA ARG A 74 0.19 10.68 -12.24
C ARG A 74 0.57 12.11 -11.91
N TYR A 75 1.51 12.66 -12.68
CA TYR A 75 1.83 14.09 -12.66
C TYR A 75 2.25 14.56 -14.04
N THR A 76 1.98 15.82 -14.34
CA THR A 76 2.38 16.44 -15.60
C THR A 76 3.68 17.20 -15.40
N ASP A 77 4.71 16.80 -16.13
CA ASP A 77 6.01 17.47 -16.14
C ASP A 77 6.00 18.59 -17.21
N PRO A 78 6.11 19.87 -16.80
CA PRO A 78 6.10 20.97 -17.74
C PRO A 78 7.49 21.10 -18.36
N MET A 79 7.65 20.73 -19.63
CA MET A 79 8.90 20.94 -20.33
C MET A 79 8.86 22.30 -21.03
N PRO A 80 9.67 23.30 -20.64
CA PRO A 80 9.55 24.66 -21.19
C PRO A 80 9.85 24.76 -22.70
N LEU A 81 10.47 23.75 -23.29
CA LEU A 81 10.81 23.68 -24.72
C LEU A 81 10.00 22.62 -25.50
N PHE A 82 9.15 21.85 -24.83
CA PHE A 82 8.38 20.75 -25.44
C PHE A 82 6.94 20.76 -24.94
N ALA A 83 6.06 19.97 -25.56
CA ALA A 83 4.75 19.72 -24.96
C ALA A 83 4.93 19.04 -23.59
N SER A 84 4.06 19.36 -22.63
CA SER A 84 4.05 18.72 -21.32
C SER A 84 4.01 17.20 -21.45
N ALA A 85 4.80 16.52 -20.62
CA ALA A 85 4.84 15.07 -20.61
C ALA A 85 4.04 14.53 -19.41
N ASP A 86 3.06 13.67 -19.67
CA ASP A 86 2.43 12.89 -18.62
C ASP A 86 3.42 11.86 -18.08
N LYS A 87 3.70 11.97 -16.79
CA LYS A 87 4.55 11.07 -16.03
C LYS A 87 3.72 10.36 -14.98
N SER A 88 4.29 9.26 -14.50
CA SER A 88 3.68 8.47 -13.44
C SER A 88 4.74 7.96 -12.49
N ILE A 89 4.40 7.87 -11.21
CA ILE A 89 5.15 7.12 -10.21
C ILE A 89 4.32 5.92 -9.77
N ALA A 90 4.96 4.79 -9.50
CA ALA A 90 4.31 3.62 -8.94
C ALA A 90 4.91 3.29 -7.57
N ARG A 91 4.09 2.88 -6.62
CA ARG A 91 4.52 2.58 -5.25
C ARG A 91 3.82 1.33 -4.75
N CYS A 92 4.59 0.44 -4.11
CA CYS A 92 4.08 -0.79 -3.51
C CYS A 92 3.82 -0.56 -2.02
N TYR A 93 2.69 -1.09 -1.54
CA TYR A 93 2.32 -1.05 -0.13
C TYR A 93 1.95 -2.47 0.31
N ALA A 94 2.44 -2.85 1.49
CA ALA A 94 1.99 -4.02 2.20
C ALA A 94 1.00 -3.60 3.29
N PHE A 95 -0.06 -4.38 3.44
CA PHE A 95 -1.12 -4.19 4.41
C PHE A 95 -1.20 -5.46 5.26
N ASP A 96 -1.01 -5.34 6.57
CA ASP A 96 -1.19 -6.46 7.48
C ASP A 96 -2.53 -6.30 8.21
N PHE A 97 -3.48 -7.18 7.88
CA PHE A 97 -4.80 -7.23 8.46
C PHE A 97 -4.86 -8.35 9.54
N PRO A 98 -5.14 -8.04 10.81
CA PRO A 98 -5.31 -9.06 11.83
C PRO A 98 -6.57 -9.91 11.57
N ARG A 99 -6.53 -11.19 11.92
CA ARG A 99 -7.65 -12.12 11.67
C ARG A 99 -8.81 -11.99 12.66
N ALA A 100 -8.52 -11.58 13.90
CA ALA A 100 -9.46 -11.66 15.02
C ALA A 100 -10.33 -10.41 15.22
N ASP A 101 -9.84 -9.22 14.91
CA ASP A 101 -10.59 -7.97 15.06
C ASP A 101 -10.05 -6.92 14.07
N LEU A 102 -10.87 -6.47 13.12
CA LEU A 102 -10.47 -5.43 12.17
C LEU A 102 -11.11 -4.11 12.54
N SER A 103 -10.50 -3.47 13.52
CA SER A 103 -10.75 -2.08 13.85
C SER A 103 -9.85 -1.17 12.98
N LYS A 104 -10.37 0.01 12.59
CA LYS A 104 -9.70 1.03 11.73
C LYS A 104 -8.33 1.56 12.23
N GLY A 105 -7.80 1.05 13.33
CA GLY A 105 -6.47 1.39 13.86
C GLY A 105 -5.47 0.23 13.92
N GLN A 106 -5.85 -0.97 13.49
CA GLN A 106 -5.00 -2.16 13.61
C GLN A 106 -4.34 -2.60 12.30
N VAL A 107 -4.73 -2.00 11.17
CA VAL A 107 -4.10 -2.28 9.87
C VAL A 107 -2.75 -1.58 9.80
N GLN A 108 -1.69 -2.36 9.69
CA GLN A 108 -0.35 -1.80 9.46
C GLN A 108 -0.15 -1.61 7.96
N ILE A 109 0.27 -0.41 7.55
CA ILE A 109 0.55 -0.06 6.16
C ILE A 109 2.03 0.24 6.03
N GLU A 110 2.76 -0.63 5.34
CA GLU A 110 4.18 -0.46 5.04
C GLU A 110 4.37 -0.04 3.58
N SER A 111 4.97 1.12 3.33
CA SER A 111 5.36 1.49 1.97
C SER A 111 6.73 0.95 1.64
N ALA A 112 6.89 0.33 0.47
CA ALA A 112 8.20 0.02 -0.05
C ALA A 112 8.66 1.12 -1.00
N ASP A 113 9.85 1.67 -0.74
CA ASP A 113 10.33 2.87 -1.41
C ASP A 113 10.85 2.66 -2.85
N ASP A 114 11.02 1.42 -3.26
CA ASP A 114 11.67 1.03 -4.50
C ASP A 114 10.66 0.46 -5.53
N ASP A 115 10.77 0.90 -6.79
CA ASP A 115 9.91 0.50 -7.90
C ASP A 115 9.94 -1.03 -8.17
N GLY A 116 10.97 -1.76 -7.71
CA GLY A 116 11.08 -3.22 -7.77
C GLY A 116 10.54 -3.96 -6.53
N ALA A 117 10.04 -3.25 -5.53
CA ALA A 117 9.86 -3.82 -4.19
C ALA A 117 8.60 -4.67 -3.98
N CYS A 118 7.63 -4.68 -4.90
CA CYS A 118 6.44 -5.51 -4.74
C CYS A 118 6.77 -7.00 -4.50
N LEU A 119 7.92 -7.49 -5.01
CA LEU A 119 8.41 -8.86 -4.78
C LEU A 119 9.23 -8.99 -3.47
N ASN A 120 9.95 -7.95 -3.05
CA ASN A 120 10.77 -7.97 -1.82
C ASN A 120 9.95 -7.72 -0.54
N SER A 121 8.86 -6.97 -0.61
CA SER A 121 7.89 -6.78 0.50
C SER A 121 7.20 -8.09 0.92
N SER A 122 7.35 -9.14 0.11
CA SER A 122 6.86 -10.50 0.36
C SER A 122 7.88 -11.38 1.09
N LYS A 123 9.17 -11.01 1.08
CA LYS A 123 10.25 -11.79 1.73
C LYS A 123 10.49 -11.43 3.20
N ASN A 124 10.11 -10.23 3.63
CA ASN A 124 10.23 -9.78 5.04
C ASN A 124 9.14 -10.34 5.97
N VAL A 125 8.59 -11.53 5.66
CA VAL A 125 7.67 -12.23 6.56
C VAL A 125 8.40 -12.83 7.79
N ARG A 126 9.74 -12.80 7.83
CA ARG A 126 10.50 -13.57 8.83
C ARG A 126 11.09 -12.82 10.01
N GLU A 127 11.09 -11.49 10.07
CA GLU A 127 11.78 -10.76 11.16
C GLU A 127 11.06 -9.47 11.55
N LEU A 128 9.91 -9.59 12.23
CA LEU A 128 9.48 -8.54 13.14
C LEU A 128 10.21 -8.77 14.47
N PRO A 129 11.09 -7.86 14.94
CA PRO A 129 11.54 -7.92 16.32
C PRO A 129 10.31 -7.75 17.21
N ARG A 130 10.02 -8.78 18.02
CA ARG A 130 9.07 -8.67 19.14
C ARG A 130 9.46 -7.41 19.91
N SER A 131 8.65 -6.37 19.85
CA SER A 131 8.81 -5.21 20.71
C SER A 131 8.75 -5.72 22.15
N ALA A 132 9.92 -5.78 22.79
CA ALA A 132 10.02 -6.07 24.21
C ALA A 132 9.20 -5.00 24.92
N SER A 133 8.08 -5.42 25.50
CA SER A 133 7.37 -4.62 26.49
C SER A 133 8.30 -4.47 27.67
N THR A 134 8.95 -3.31 27.79
CA THR A 134 9.62 -2.93 29.03
C THR A 134 8.53 -2.64 30.05
N THR A 135 8.15 -3.69 30.77
CA THR A 135 7.44 -3.62 32.04
C THR A 135 8.26 -2.76 32.99
N GLY A 136 7.65 -1.67 33.45
CA GLY A 136 8.16 -0.91 34.57
C GLY A 136 8.15 -1.74 35.85
N GLN A 137 9.17 -1.53 36.66
CA GLN A 137 9.12 -1.47 38.12
C GLN A 137 10.34 -0.70 38.60
#